data_AF-A0A196SAZ7-F1
#
_entry.id   AF-A0A196SAZ7-F1
#
_cell.length_a   1.000
_cell.length_b   1.000
_cell.length_c   1.000
_cell.angle_alpha   90.00
_cell.angle_beta   90.00
_cell.angle_gamma   90.00
#
_symmetry.space_group_name_H-M   'P 1'
#
loop_
_entity.id
_entity.type
_entity.pdbx_description
1 polymer ?
#
loop_
_entity_poly.entity_id
_entity_poly.type
_entity_poly.pdbx_seq_one_letter_code
_entity_poly.pdbx_strand_id
1 'polypeptide(L)'
;MEQKLSIFMNSAEEVSIPGKKTTHRASGWFGFGRRQKKWVPVEVSKPSNFKSMNHVEIDPNSELGLKGLPDNWKVWLQTSNISKDMAMKNKEALVDCFTYMDSQNKPAPLPKVSDFAEELRQAAFIREEDPLKVYVNINQRLGEGASGTVYKGTDSITGERIALKVAPASDLKNLKNELALQRMCNQQNIVSIRDCYLWNDKLWIAMELMDAGCLTEILGPDIDFPETHIAYVCKNVLTALSYLHHNNKLHRDIKSDNVLMNTKGEIKLADFGFAVGLTQEENRRKSVVGTPFWMAPELIRGTAYDGSVDIWSLGITALEMADGEPPYYREPPLRALLMIHTSPSPTVHNPDKWSPEFLDFLKRCLELDPSKRGTADEMLKHPFVEKACTPAAFAQFALQILNERRNQ
;
A
#
# COMPACT_ATOMS: atom_id res chain seq x y z
N MET A 1 -12.63 22.53 -31.12
CA MET A 1 -12.51 21.12 -31.54
C MET A 1 -12.36 20.33 -30.25
N GLU A 2 -13.48 19.99 -29.61
CA GLU A 2 -13.52 19.42 -28.26
C GLU A 2 -13.18 17.93 -28.32
N GLN A 3 -12.07 17.54 -27.69
CA GLN A 3 -11.75 16.13 -27.47
C GLN A 3 -12.65 15.59 -26.34
N LYS A 4 -13.62 14.76 -26.71
CA LYS A 4 -14.44 13.98 -25.77
C LYS A 4 -13.63 12.79 -25.27
N LEU A 5 -13.24 12.79 -23.99
CA LEU A 5 -12.77 11.57 -23.33
C LEU A 5 -13.98 10.75 -22.86
N SER A 6 -13.97 9.45 -23.18
CA SER A 6 -14.98 8.48 -22.76
C SER A 6 -14.35 7.56 -21.71
N ILE A 7 -14.87 7.55 -20.48
CA ILE A 7 -14.34 6.74 -19.37
C ILE A 7 -15.23 5.53 -19.16
N PHE A 8 -14.68 4.33 -19.33
CA PHE A 8 -15.39 3.07 -19.11
C PHE A 8 -15.39 2.69 -17.62
N MET A 9 -16.56 2.65 -16.98
CA MET A 9 -16.71 1.97 -15.68
C MET A 9 -17.52 0.68 -15.82
N ASN A 10 -17.00 -0.42 -15.25
CA ASN A 10 -17.77 -1.65 -15.07
C ASN A 10 -18.60 -1.51 -13.78
N SER A 11 -19.92 -1.65 -13.88
CA SER A 11 -20.81 -1.82 -12.72
C SER A 11 -20.97 -3.31 -12.39
N ALA A 12 -21.19 -3.60 -11.09
CA ALA A 12 -21.18 -4.95 -10.50
C ALA A 12 -22.19 -5.93 -11.12
N GLU A 13 -21.78 -7.20 -11.20
CA GLU A 13 -22.64 -8.34 -11.53
C GLU A 13 -23.56 -8.67 -10.34
N GLU A 14 -24.88 -8.57 -10.52
CA GLU A 14 -25.82 -9.31 -9.68
C GLU A 14 -25.76 -10.78 -10.11
N VAL A 15 -25.15 -11.64 -9.29
CA VAL A 15 -25.17 -13.09 -9.49
C VAL A 15 -26.60 -13.59 -9.28
N SER A 16 -27.33 -13.83 -10.37
CA SER A 16 -28.60 -14.56 -10.32
C SER A 16 -28.33 -16.03 -9.97
N ILE A 17 -28.79 -16.47 -8.80
CA ILE A 17 -28.74 -17.88 -8.39
C ILE A 17 -29.64 -18.70 -9.34
N PRO A 18 -29.13 -19.71 -10.07
CA PRO A 18 -29.98 -20.53 -10.92
C PRO A 18 -30.92 -21.40 -10.05
N GLY A 19 -32.22 -21.27 -10.28
CA GLY A 19 -33.25 -22.06 -9.62
C GLY A 19 -33.04 -23.57 -9.78
N LYS A 20 -33.31 -24.30 -8.69
CA LYS A 20 -33.23 -25.76 -8.56
C LYS A 20 -33.87 -26.47 -9.77
N LYS A 21 -33.08 -27.24 -10.52
CA LYS A 21 -33.60 -28.22 -11.49
C LYS A 21 -34.24 -29.38 -10.73
N THR A 22 -35.56 -29.39 -10.61
CA THR A 22 -36.33 -30.58 -10.22
C THR A 22 -36.30 -31.61 -11.36
N THR A 23 -35.83 -32.80 -11.04
CA THR A 23 -35.79 -33.98 -11.89
C THR A 23 -37.20 -34.56 -12.07
N HIS A 24 -37.60 -34.83 -13.32
CA HIS A 24 -38.66 -35.79 -13.59
C HIS A 24 -38.21 -36.75 -14.69
N ARG A 25 -37.98 -38.01 -14.28
CA ARG A 25 -37.92 -39.20 -15.13
C ARG A 25 -39.26 -39.34 -15.87
N ALA A 26 -39.21 -39.51 -17.18
CA ALA A 26 -40.37 -39.91 -17.98
C ALA A 26 -40.30 -41.41 -18.25
N SER A 27 -41.30 -42.14 -17.75
CA SER A 27 -41.65 -43.50 -18.16
C SER A 27 -43.11 -43.52 -18.62
N GLY A 28 -43.37 -44.04 -19.83
CA GLY A 28 -44.60 -44.75 -20.20
C GLY A 28 -45.92 -43.97 -20.34
N TRP A 29 -46.26 -43.67 -21.60
CA TRP A 29 -47.52 -43.95 -22.33
C TRP A 29 -48.94 -43.49 -21.87
N PHE A 30 -49.64 -42.95 -22.90
CA PHE A 30 -51.08 -42.77 -23.20
C PHE A 30 -51.98 -41.79 -22.41
N GLY A 31 -52.55 -40.82 -23.15
CA GLY A 31 -53.71 -40.03 -22.73
C GLY A 31 -53.99 -38.81 -23.63
N PHE A 32 -55.02 -38.90 -24.48
CA PHE A 32 -55.56 -37.80 -25.28
C PHE A 32 -56.04 -36.64 -24.38
N GLY A 33 -55.50 -35.44 -24.55
CA GLY A 33 -55.95 -34.24 -23.84
C GLY A 33 -55.58 -32.96 -24.59
N ARG A 34 -56.58 -32.11 -24.87
CA ARG A 34 -56.48 -30.85 -25.60
C ARG A 34 -55.32 -29.97 -25.11
N ARG A 35 -54.37 -29.63 -25.99
CA ARG A 35 -53.34 -28.62 -25.72
C ARG A 35 -53.97 -27.22 -25.70
N GLN A 36 -54.31 -26.71 -24.52
CA GLN A 36 -54.39 -25.26 -24.32
C GLN A 36 -52.95 -24.72 -24.29
N LYS A 37 -52.59 -23.84 -25.22
CA LYS A 37 -51.34 -23.07 -25.14
C LYS A 37 -51.45 -22.09 -23.98
N LYS A 38 -50.83 -22.42 -22.84
CA LYS A 38 -50.57 -21.45 -21.75
C LYS A 38 -49.64 -20.37 -22.31
N TRP A 39 -50.10 -19.13 -22.33
CA TRP A 39 -49.26 -17.97 -22.58
C TRP A 39 -48.39 -17.77 -21.33
N VAL A 40 -47.07 -17.91 -21.47
CA VAL A 40 -46.11 -17.59 -20.41
C VAL A 40 -45.64 -16.17 -20.70
N PRO A 41 -45.83 -15.19 -19.79
CA PRO A 41 -45.27 -13.86 -19.98
C PRO A 41 -43.75 -13.97 -20.15
N VAL A 42 -43.21 -13.37 -21.21
CA VAL A 42 -41.77 -13.21 -21.34
C VAL A 42 -41.34 -12.22 -20.28
N GLU A 43 -40.77 -12.70 -19.17
CA GLU A 43 -40.05 -11.85 -18.23
C GLU A 43 -38.79 -11.35 -18.93
N VAL A 44 -38.84 -10.11 -19.43
CA VAL A 44 -37.66 -9.39 -19.88
C VAL A 44 -36.84 -9.10 -18.62
N SER A 45 -35.74 -9.82 -18.43
CA SER A 45 -34.79 -9.53 -17.36
C SER A 45 -34.29 -8.08 -17.51
N LYS A 46 -34.04 -7.41 -16.39
CA LYS A 46 -33.34 -6.11 -16.41
C LYS A 46 -32.04 -6.25 -17.23
N PRO A 47 -31.67 -5.25 -18.04
CA PRO A 47 -30.46 -5.33 -18.86
C PRO A 47 -29.25 -5.63 -17.98
N SER A 48 -28.64 -6.79 -18.20
CA SER A 48 -27.33 -7.17 -17.65
C SER A 48 -26.24 -6.81 -18.66
N ASN A 49 -25.02 -6.55 -18.19
CA ASN A 49 -23.87 -6.06 -18.98
C ASN A 49 -23.91 -4.58 -19.41
N PHE A 50 -24.45 -3.67 -18.60
CA PHE A 50 -24.29 -2.23 -18.85
C PHE A 50 -22.96 -1.72 -18.26
N LYS A 51 -22.20 -0.94 -19.04
CA LYS A 51 -21.08 -0.13 -18.52
C LYS A 51 -21.60 1.28 -18.29
N SER A 52 -21.58 1.76 -17.05
CA SER A 52 -21.88 3.17 -16.77
C SER A 52 -20.71 4.01 -17.27
N MET A 53 -20.88 4.70 -18.40
CA MET A 53 -19.91 5.68 -18.88
C MET A 53 -20.24 7.03 -18.24
N ASN A 54 -19.44 7.45 -17.25
CA ASN A 54 -19.52 8.80 -16.71
C ASN A 54 -18.66 9.71 -17.59
N HIS A 55 -19.31 10.55 -18.41
CA HIS A 55 -18.62 11.53 -19.24
C HIS A 55 -18.37 12.80 -18.43
N VAL A 56 -17.12 13.02 -18.04
CA VAL A 56 -16.71 14.23 -17.31
C VAL A 56 -16.22 15.28 -18.31
N GLU A 57 -16.91 16.42 -18.34
CA GLU A 57 -16.66 17.53 -19.26
C GLU A 57 -16.37 18.82 -18.49
N ILE A 58 -15.61 19.73 -19.11
CA ILE A 58 -15.40 21.07 -18.55
C ILE A 58 -16.69 21.85 -18.75
N ASP A 59 -17.23 22.42 -17.67
CA ASP A 59 -18.40 23.28 -17.70
C ASP A 59 -18.13 24.54 -16.87
N PRO A 60 -17.73 25.65 -17.51
CA PRO A 60 -17.46 26.92 -16.83
C PRO A 60 -18.68 27.51 -16.14
N ASN A 61 -19.90 27.05 -16.42
CA ASN A 61 -21.12 27.52 -15.77
C ASN A 61 -21.50 26.65 -14.56
N SER A 62 -20.96 25.43 -14.45
CA SER A 62 -21.13 24.60 -13.28
C SER A 62 -20.39 25.18 -12.07
N GLU A 63 -20.89 24.90 -10.87
CA GLU A 63 -20.28 25.36 -9.61
C GLU A 63 -18.84 24.85 -9.43
N LEU A 64 -18.58 23.62 -9.87
CA LEU A 64 -17.29 22.93 -9.71
C LEU A 64 -16.38 23.05 -10.94
N GLY A 65 -16.82 23.71 -12.02
CA GLY A 65 -16.10 23.77 -13.30
C GLY A 65 -16.16 22.48 -14.13
N LEU A 66 -16.75 21.42 -13.58
CA LEU A 66 -16.88 20.11 -14.23
C LEU A 66 -18.34 19.63 -14.18
N LYS A 67 -18.81 19.04 -15.28
CA LYS A 67 -20.12 18.40 -15.40
C LYS A 67 -19.98 16.90 -15.61
N GLY A 68 -20.99 16.14 -15.18
CA GLY A 68 -21.02 14.67 -15.36
C GLY A 68 -20.24 13.89 -14.30
N LEU A 69 -19.80 14.55 -13.23
CA LEU A 69 -19.22 13.90 -12.05
C LEU A 69 -20.27 13.05 -11.31
N PRO A 70 -19.94 11.82 -10.91
CA PRO A 70 -20.68 11.06 -9.91
C PRO A 70 -20.80 11.83 -8.58
N ASP A 71 -21.84 11.55 -7.79
CA ASP A 71 -22.10 12.31 -6.55
C ASP A 71 -20.98 12.15 -5.52
N ASN A 72 -20.37 10.97 -5.40
CA ASN A 72 -19.19 10.77 -4.55
C ASN A 72 -17.99 11.63 -4.99
N TRP A 73 -17.78 11.79 -6.30
CA TRP A 73 -16.68 12.61 -6.82
C TRP A 73 -16.93 14.10 -6.61
N LYS A 74 -18.19 14.56 -6.71
CA LYS A 74 -18.57 15.94 -6.37
C LYS A 74 -18.24 16.27 -4.92
N VAL A 75 -18.63 15.37 -4.00
CA VAL A 75 -18.35 15.53 -2.56
C VAL A 75 -16.85 15.64 -2.32
N TRP A 76 -16.05 14.73 -2.90
CA TRP A 76 -14.59 14.79 -2.79
C TRP A 76 -14.02 16.12 -3.31
N LEU A 77 -14.49 16.58 -4.47
CA LEU A 77 -14.00 17.84 -5.05
C LEU A 77 -14.34 19.05 -4.15
N GLN A 78 -15.56 19.09 -3.63
CA GLN A 78 -16.04 20.15 -2.73
C GLN A 78 -15.26 20.20 -1.41
N THR A 79 -14.87 19.05 -0.86
CA THR A 79 -14.16 18.98 0.42
C THR A 79 -12.64 19.12 0.30
N SER A 80 -12.09 19.20 -0.92
CA SER A 80 -10.64 19.13 -1.15
C SER A 80 -9.97 20.47 -1.40
N ASN A 81 -10.68 21.58 -1.23
CA ASN A 81 -10.16 22.93 -1.43
C ASN A 81 -9.52 23.13 -2.82
N ILE A 82 -10.04 22.46 -3.85
CA ILE A 82 -9.57 22.61 -5.25
C ILE A 82 -10.45 23.67 -5.90
N SER A 83 -9.85 24.76 -6.38
CA SER A 83 -10.60 25.83 -7.03
C SER A 83 -11.19 25.36 -8.36
N LYS A 84 -12.29 26.00 -8.76
CA LYS A 84 -12.93 25.78 -10.06
C LYS A 84 -11.93 25.87 -11.23
N ASP A 85 -11.08 26.90 -11.23
CA ASP A 85 -10.06 27.07 -12.28
C ASP A 85 -9.02 25.95 -12.28
N MET A 86 -8.59 25.52 -11.08
CA MET A 86 -7.66 24.39 -10.94
C MET A 86 -8.30 23.08 -11.43
N ALA A 87 -9.59 22.88 -11.15
CA ALA A 87 -10.32 21.70 -11.60
C ALA A 87 -10.48 21.66 -13.11
N MET A 88 -10.82 22.79 -13.73
CA MET A 88 -10.94 22.89 -15.19
C MET A 88 -9.60 22.69 -15.88
N LYS A 89 -8.53 23.32 -15.38
CA LYS A 89 -7.18 23.21 -15.95
C LYS A 89 -6.62 21.80 -15.89
N ASN A 90 -6.96 21.04 -14.84
CA ASN A 90 -6.41 19.71 -14.58
C ASN A 90 -7.45 18.59 -14.68
N LYS A 91 -8.46 18.73 -15.57
CA LYS A 91 -9.58 17.77 -15.66
C LYS A 91 -9.11 16.31 -15.76
N GLU A 92 -8.15 16.03 -16.64
CA GLU A 92 -7.66 14.66 -16.88
C GLU A 92 -6.99 14.09 -15.64
N ALA A 93 -6.07 14.84 -15.03
CA ALA A 93 -5.42 14.46 -13.79
C ALA A 93 -6.42 14.25 -12.64
N LEU A 94 -7.46 15.08 -12.55
CA LEU A 94 -8.53 14.90 -11.56
C LEU A 94 -9.32 13.62 -11.79
N VAL A 95 -9.63 13.30 -13.04
CA VAL A 95 -10.27 12.02 -13.40
C VAL A 95 -9.41 10.84 -12.98
N ASP A 96 -8.10 10.90 -13.19
CA ASP A 96 -7.16 9.86 -12.75
C ASP A 96 -7.15 9.74 -11.23
N CYS A 97 -7.09 10.86 -10.50
CA CYS A 97 -7.16 10.88 -9.03
C CYS A 97 -8.48 10.28 -8.51
N PHE A 98 -9.61 10.66 -9.10
CA PHE A 98 -10.92 10.12 -8.73
C PHE A 98 -11.03 8.62 -9.03
N THR A 99 -10.54 8.21 -10.19
CA THR A 99 -10.53 6.79 -10.60
C THR A 99 -9.64 5.98 -9.67
N TYR A 100 -8.47 6.52 -9.30
CA TYR A 100 -7.59 5.94 -8.31
C TYR A 100 -8.32 5.76 -6.97
N MET A 101 -8.91 6.82 -6.41
CA MET A 101 -9.65 6.76 -5.14
C MET A 101 -10.85 5.79 -5.19
N ASP A 102 -11.59 5.74 -6.30
CA ASP A 102 -12.72 4.80 -6.48
C ASP A 102 -12.24 3.35 -6.60
N SER A 103 -11.07 3.13 -7.23
CA SER A 103 -10.48 1.79 -7.37
C SER A 103 -10.04 1.19 -6.04
N GLN A 104 -9.65 2.04 -5.06
CA GLN A 104 -9.29 1.60 -3.71
C GLN A 104 -10.48 1.08 -2.90
N ASN A 105 -11.72 1.42 -3.28
CA ASN A 105 -12.94 0.96 -2.60
C ASN A 105 -13.47 -0.40 -3.08
N LYS A 106 -12.88 -0.99 -4.11
CA LYS A 106 -13.29 -2.32 -4.61
C LYS A 106 -12.36 -3.37 -3.96
N PRO A 107 -12.68 -4.67 -3.81
CA PRO A 107 -11.70 -5.71 -3.43
C PRO A 107 -10.89 -6.22 -4.64
N ALA A 108 -9.56 -6.38 -4.53
CA ALA A 108 -8.69 -6.75 -5.65
C ALA A 108 -8.96 -8.20 -6.09
N PRO A 109 -8.80 -8.54 -7.39
CA PRO A 109 -8.68 -9.93 -7.79
C PRO A 109 -7.42 -10.52 -7.15
N LEU A 110 -7.56 -11.68 -6.51
CA LEU A 110 -6.45 -12.42 -5.89
C LEU A 110 -5.45 -12.84 -6.98
N PRO A 111 -4.13 -12.85 -6.70
CA PRO A 111 -3.18 -13.54 -7.54
C PRO A 111 -3.57 -15.02 -7.68
N LYS A 112 -3.39 -15.59 -8.87
CA LYS A 112 -3.70 -16.99 -9.13
C LYS A 112 -2.78 -17.87 -8.25
N VAL A 113 -3.39 -18.70 -7.41
CA VAL A 113 -2.72 -19.63 -6.48
C VAL A 113 -1.73 -20.56 -7.19
N SER A 114 -1.88 -20.77 -8.50
CA SER A 114 -1.12 -21.71 -9.31
C SER A 114 0.39 -21.50 -9.27
N ASP A 115 0.87 -20.25 -9.15
CA ASP A 115 2.29 -19.94 -9.33
C ASP A 115 3.13 -20.27 -8.09
N PHE A 116 2.47 -20.47 -6.94
CA PHE A 116 3.10 -20.74 -5.66
C PHE A 116 2.42 -21.88 -4.89
N ALA A 117 1.50 -22.62 -5.52
CA ALA A 117 0.62 -23.59 -4.86
C ALA A 117 1.36 -24.69 -4.10
N GLU A 118 2.53 -25.10 -4.58
CA GLU A 118 3.30 -26.21 -4.01
C GLU A 118 4.14 -25.77 -2.82
N GLU A 119 4.72 -24.55 -2.88
CA GLU A 119 5.44 -23.90 -1.77
C GLU A 119 4.47 -23.40 -0.68
N LEU A 120 3.31 -22.85 -1.07
CA LEU A 120 2.21 -22.45 -0.17
C LEU A 120 1.53 -23.65 0.51
N ARG A 121 1.51 -24.84 -0.12
CA ARG A 121 1.03 -26.09 0.50
C ARG A 121 2.03 -26.67 1.50
N GLN A 122 3.32 -26.49 1.25
CA GLN A 122 4.37 -26.79 2.23
C GLN A 122 4.43 -25.74 3.36
N ALA A 123 3.76 -24.60 3.19
CA ALA A 123 3.52 -23.57 4.18
C ALA A 123 2.49 -23.97 5.25
N ALA A 124 2.68 -25.15 5.86
CA ALA A 124 2.12 -25.56 7.14
C ALA A 124 2.65 -24.70 8.32
N PHE A 125 2.83 -23.39 8.11
CA PHE A 125 3.42 -22.46 9.11
C PHE A 125 2.37 -21.71 9.92
N ILE A 126 1.11 -21.69 9.46
CA ILE A 126 0.01 -21.11 10.23
C ILE A 126 -0.52 -22.20 11.15
N ARG A 127 -0.16 -22.09 12.42
CA ARG A 127 -0.58 -23.01 13.48
C ARG A 127 -2.01 -22.68 13.92
N GLU A 128 -2.79 -23.68 14.25
CA GLU A 128 -4.15 -23.50 14.81
C GLU A 128 -4.16 -23.60 16.35
N GLU A 129 -2.98 -23.69 16.95
CA GLU A 129 -2.79 -23.76 18.39
C GLU A 129 -2.94 -22.38 19.04
N ASP A 130 -3.26 -22.36 20.33
CA ASP A 130 -3.30 -21.13 21.12
C ASP A 130 -1.90 -20.49 21.21
N PRO A 131 -1.65 -19.31 20.59
CA PRO A 131 -0.36 -18.64 20.65
C PRO A 131 0.03 -18.24 22.07
N LEU A 132 -0.94 -18.11 22.99
CA LEU A 132 -0.68 -17.74 24.40
C LEU A 132 0.00 -18.86 25.20
N LYS A 133 0.09 -20.08 24.64
CA LYS A 133 0.89 -21.17 25.20
C LYS A 133 2.39 -21.03 24.93
N VAL A 134 2.75 -20.25 23.91
CA VAL A 134 4.14 -20.02 23.46
C VAL A 134 4.58 -18.59 23.81
N TYR A 135 3.69 -17.63 23.66
CA TYR A 135 3.98 -16.21 23.88
C TYR A 135 3.22 -15.69 25.10
N VAL A 136 3.98 -15.25 26.10
CA VAL A 136 3.47 -14.76 27.38
C VAL A 136 3.77 -13.28 27.56
N ASN A 137 3.28 -12.67 28.65
CA ASN A 137 3.49 -11.27 29.02
C ASN A 137 3.03 -10.25 27.94
N ILE A 138 1.89 -10.54 27.30
CA ILE A 138 1.33 -9.72 26.20
C ILE A 138 0.47 -8.57 26.78
N ASN A 139 1.08 -7.72 27.60
CA ASN A 139 0.38 -6.66 28.34
C ASN A 139 0.65 -5.25 27.79
N GLN A 140 1.72 -5.07 27.01
CA GLN A 140 2.09 -3.78 26.45
C GLN A 140 1.68 -3.70 24.98
N ARG A 141 0.74 -2.81 24.68
CA ARG A 141 0.40 -2.42 23.31
C ARG A 141 1.51 -1.54 22.75
N LEU A 142 2.02 -1.89 21.56
CA LEU A 142 3.05 -1.12 20.86
C LEU A 142 2.43 -0.18 19.82
N GLY A 143 1.35 -0.58 19.16
CA GLY A 143 0.66 0.25 18.16
C GLY A 143 -0.65 -0.37 17.69
N GLU A 144 -1.47 0.46 17.03
CA GLU A 144 -2.71 0.07 16.35
C GLU A 144 -2.76 0.72 14.99
N GLY A 145 -2.99 -0.07 13.95
CA GLY A 145 -3.17 0.41 12.59
C GLY A 145 -4.31 -0.31 11.89
N ALA A 146 -4.56 0.07 10.63
CA ALA A 146 -5.59 -0.54 9.80
C ALA A 146 -5.40 -2.06 9.61
N SER A 147 -4.15 -2.54 9.73
CA SER A 147 -3.76 -3.95 9.58
C SER A 147 -3.74 -4.74 10.90
N GLY A 148 -4.17 -4.15 12.02
CA GLY A 148 -4.30 -4.83 13.32
C GLY A 148 -3.60 -4.12 14.48
N THR A 149 -3.61 -4.77 15.65
CA THR A 149 -2.92 -4.29 16.86
C THR A 149 -1.64 -5.05 17.10
N VAL A 150 -0.55 -4.34 17.44
CA VAL A 150 0.75 -4.94 17.79
C VAL A 150 0.97 -4.88 19.30
N TYR A 151 1.37 -6.01 19.88
CA TYR A 151 1.71 -6.14 21.29
C TYR A 151 3.16 -6.58 21.45
N LYS A 152 3.78 -6.20 22.56
CA LYS A 152 5.03 -6.79 23.02
C LYS A 152 4.74 -8.07 23.78
N GLY A 153 5.50 -9.12 23.52
CA GLY A 153 5.41 -10.40 24.22
C GLY A 153 6.78 -10.97 24.55
N THR A 154 6.78 -12.16 25.15
CA THR A 154 7.99 -12.92 25.45
C THR A 154 7.76 -14.38 25.05
N ASP A 155 8.69 -14.97 24.30
CA ASP A 155 8.71 -16.40 24.06
C ASP A 155 8.96 -17.14 25.38
N SER A 156 8.03 -18.02 25.77
CA SER A 156 8.06 -18.71 27.06
C SER A 156 9.19 -19.72 27.19
N ILE A 157 9.76 -20.17 26.06
CA ILE A 157 10.83 -21.17 26.00
C ILE A 157 12.19 -20.47 25.98
N THR A 158 12.37 -19.49 25.11
CA THR A 158 13.68 -18.81 24.93
C THR A 158 13.87 -17.60 25.83
N GLY A 159 12.79 -17.03 26.38
CA GLY A 159 12.81 -15.76 27.10
C GLY A 159 13.02 -14.53 26.20
N GLU A 160 13.02 -14.72 24.87
CA GLU A 160 13.25 -13.65 23.91
C GLU A 160 12.04 -12.72 23.81
N ARG A 161 12.27 -11.41 23.71
CA ARG A 161 11.21 -10.42 23.52
C ARG A 161 10.79 -10.39 22.05
N ILE A 162 9.49 -10.40 21.81
CA ILE A 162 8.90 -10.43 20.45
C ILE A 162 7.84 -9.34 20.29
N ALA A 163 7.51 -9.03 19.04
CA ALA A 163 6.31 -8.29 18.69
C ALA A 163 5.25 -9.26 18.13
N LEU A 164 4.00 -9.05 18.51
CA LEU A 164 2.87 -9.92 18.17
C LEU A 164 1.75 -9.08 17.56
N LYS A 165 1.60 -9.16 16.24
CA LYS A 165 0.53 -8.48 15.50
C LYS A 165 -0.71 -9.34 15.48
N VAL A 166 -1.86 -8.76 15.84
CA VAL A 166 -3.15 -9.43 15.92
C VAL A 166 -4.13 -8.71 14.99
N ALA A 167 -4.62 -9.44 14.00
CA ALA A 167 -5.53 -8.94 12.97
C ALA A 167 -6.76 -9.85 12.84
N PRO A 168 -7.89 -9.37 12.29
CA PRO A 168 -9.03 -10.20 11.96
C PRO A 168 -8.68 -11.33 10.99
N ALA A 169 -9.23 -12.53 11.18
CA ALA A 169 -8.99 -13.65 10.25
C ALA A 169 -9.62 -13.44 8.87
N SER A 170 -10.55 -12.49 8.70
CA SER A 170 -11.08 -12.10 7.38
C SER A 170 -9.98 -11.68 6.41
N ASP A 171 -8.88 -11.12 6.95
CA ASP A 171 -7.76 -10.59 6.17
C ASP A 171 -6.80 -11.71 5.73
N LEU A 172 -6.88 -12.88 6.37
CA LEU A 172 -6.04 -14.05 6.10
C LEU A 172 -6.07 -14.48 4.63
N LYS A 173 -7.25 -14.42 3.97
CA LYS A 173 -7.37 -14.85 2.56
C LYS A 173 -6.50 -13.99 1.63
N ASN A 174 -6.29 -12.73 1.99
CA ASN A 174 -5.45 -11.81 1.23
C ASN A 174 -3.97 -11.94 1.68
N LEU A 175 -3.73 -12.12 2.99
CA LEU A 175 -2.39 -12.10 3.58
C LEU A 175 -1.62 -13.44 3.51
N LYS A 176 -2.25 -14.58 3.22
CA LYS A 176 -1.56 -15.89 3.22
C LYS A 176 -0.33 -15.92 2.32
N ASN A 177 -0.45 -15.38 1.10
CA ASN A 177 0.66 -15.32 0.16
C ASN A 177 1.74 -14.36 0.66
N GLU A 178 1.35 -13.20 1.20
CA GLU A 178 2.25 -12.17 1.69
C GLU A 178 3.07 -12.65 2.91
N LEU A 179 2.42 -13.32 3.87
CA LEU A 179 3.08 -13.91 5.03
C LEU A 179 4.06 -15.01 4.65
N ALA A 180 3.69 -15.86 3.69
CA ALA A 180 4.61 -16.87 3.17
C ALA A 180 5.82 -16.20 2.49
N LEU A 181 5.57 -15.19 1.65
CA LEU A 181 6.63 -14.46 0.95
C LEU A 181 7.55 -13.70 1.90
N GLN A 182 7.02 -13.10 2.96
CA GLN A 182 7.81 -12.40 3.99
C GLN A 182 8.59 -13.39 4.86
N ARG A 183 8.01 -14.54 5.24
CA ARG A 183 8.74 -15.59 5.96
C ARG A 183 9.92 -16.13 5.14
N MET A 184 9.80 -16.16 3.82
CA MET A 184 10.89 -16.55 2.91
C MET A 184 11.94 -15.45 2.71
N CYS A 185 11.66 -14.20 3.10
CA CYS A 185 12.63 -13.12 3.03
C CYS A 185 13.66 -13.28 4.15
N ASN A 186 14.83 -13.82 3.83
CA ASN A 186 15.95 -13.90 4.76
C ASN A 186 16.96 -12.78 4.48
N GLN A 187 16.65 -11.57 4.96
CA GLN A 187 17.50 -10.40 4.76
C GLN A 187 17.51 -9.54 6.04
N GLN A 188 18.69 -9.06 6.44
CA GLN A 188 18.92 -8.41 7.73
C GLN A 188 18.13 -7.10 7.94
N ASN A 189 17.74 -6.42 6.87
CA ASN A 189 17.00 -5.16 6.86
C ASN A 189 15.50 -5.36 6.57
N ILE A 190 15.01 -6.59 6.71
CA ILE A 190 13.59 -6.94 6.64
C ILE A 190 13.20 -7.57 7.97
N VAL A 191 12.06 -7.15 8.54
CA VAL A 191 11.53 -7.73 9.77
C VAL A 191 11.17 -9.19 9.55
N SER A 192 11.80 -10.06 10.33
CA SER A 192 11.61 -11.50 10.29
C SER A 192 10.32 -11.94 10.97
N ILE A 193 9.57 -12.81 10.28
CA ILE A 193 8.42 -13.52 10.85
C ILE A 193 8.91 -14.83 11.47
N ARG A 194 8.64 -15.00 12.76
CA ARG A 194 8.97 -16.22 13.51
C ARG A 194 7.90 -17.29 13.36
N ASP A 195 6.67 -16.95 13.71
CA ASP A 195 5.52 -17.87 13.71
C ASP A 195 4.24 -17.14 13.31
N CYS A 196 3.28 -17.86 12.74
CA CYS A 196 1.93 -17.36 12.50
C CYS A 196 0.91 -18.33 13.09
N TYR A 197 -0.18 -17.78 13.64
CA TYR A 197 -1.27 -18.57 14.21
C TYR A 197 -2.62 -18.07 13.71
N LEU A 198 -3.55 -19.00 13.53
CA LEU A 198 -4.96 -18.71 13.32
C LEU A 198 -5.72 -19.23 14.54
N TRP A 199 -6.07 -18.33 15.45
CA TRP A 199 -6.67 -18.69 16.74
C TRP A 199 -7.78 -17.71 17.12
N ASN A 200 -8.95 -18.24 17.49
CA ASN A 200 -10.14 -17.47 17.87
C ASN A 200 -10.54 -16.40 16.83
N ASP A 201 -10.62 -16.80 15.55
CA ASP A 201 -10.97 -15.93 14.43
C ASP A 201 -10.04 -14.71 14.26
N LYS A 202 -8.81 -14.84 14.75
CA LYS A 202 -7.75 -13.84 14.63
C LYS A 202 -6.49 -14.46 14.05
N LEU A 203 -5.83 -13.70 13.19
CA LEU A 203 -4.49 -13.97 12.69
C LEU A 203 -3.48 -13.32 13.63
N TRP A 204 -2.58 -14.13 14.17
CA TRP A 204 -1.49 -13.72 15.03
C TRP A 204 -0.18 -13.91 14.30
N ILE A 205 0.66 -12.88 14.25
CA ILE A 205 1.96 -12.91 13.57
C ILE A 205 3.01 -12.53 14.60
N ALA A 206 3.83 -13.51 15.00
CA ALA A 206 4.96 -13.30 15.87
C ALA A 206 6.18 -12.91 15.04
N MET A 207 6.78 -11.77 15.37
CA MET A 207 7.92 -11.18 14.66
C MET A 207 8.99 -10.74 15.64
N GLU A 208 10.20 -10.51 15.13
CA GLU A 208 11.25 -9.90 15.94
C GLU A 208 10.83 -8.51 16.47
N LEU A 209 11.30 -8.17 17.66
CA LEU A 209 10.97 -6.89 18.29
C LEU A 209 11.97 -5.81 17.89
N MET A 210 11.45 -4.74 17.27
CA MET A 210 12.18 -3.50 17.00
C MET A 210 11.88 -2.51 18.14
N ASP A 211 12.73 -2.49 19.17
CA ASP A 211 12.44 -1.88 20.47
C ASP A 211 12.66 -0.36 20.57
N ALA A 212 12.94 0.31 19.45
CA ALA A 212 13.05 1.76 19.34
C ALA A 212 11.98 2.39 18.41
N GLY A 213 10.89 1.67 18.14
CA GLY A 213 9.74 2.22 17.40
C GLY A 213 9.95 2.34 15.90
N CYS A 214 9.12 3.15 15.24
CA CYS A 214 9.26 3.49 13.82
C CYS A 214 10.02 4.80 13.61
N LEU A 215 10.53 5.02 12.39
CA LEU A 215 11.28 6.22 12.02
C LEU A 215 10.47 7.49 12.28
N THR A 216 9.16 7.47 12.06
CA THR A 216 8.25 8.61 12.30
C THR A 216 8.37 9.17 13.73
N GLU A 217 8.64 8.30 14.72
CA GLU A 217 8.78 8.70 16.12
C GLU A 217 10.02 9.58 16.39
N ILE A 218 10.95 9.70 15.44
CA ILE A 218 12.12 10.58 15.53
C ILE A 218 12.14 11.67 14.45
N LEU A 219 11.04 11.87 13.72
CA LEU A 219 10.90 12.94 12.72
C LEU A 219 10.05 14.09 13.26
N GLY A 220 10.33 15.30 12.79
CA GLY A 220 9.51 16.49 13.07
C GLY A 220 10.22 17.77 12.63
N PRO A 221 9.48 18.89 12.46
CA PRO A 221 10.07 20.18 12.09
C PRO A 221 11.08 20.73 13.12
N ASP A 222 11.03 20.22 14.35
CA ASP A 222 11.91 20.55 15.47
C ASP A 222 13.22 19.77 15.47
N ILE A 223 13.36 18.76 14.61
CA ILE A 223 14.52 17.86 14.57
C ILE A 223 15.45 18.23 13.42
N ASP A 224 16.72 18.49 13.72
CA ASP A 224 17.76 18.64 12.70
C ASP A 224 18.39 17.28 12.38
N PHE A 225 17.89 16.61 11.33
CA PHE A 225 18.33 15.27 10.94
C PHE A 225 19.64 15.32 10.13
N PRO A 226 20.77 14.76 10.62
CA PRO A 226 22.03 14.85 9.91
C PRO A 226 22.05 14.02 8.63
N GLU A 227 22.68 14.53 7.56
CA GLU A 227 22.78 13.82 6.27
C GLU A 227 23.38 12.41 6.39
N THR A 228 24.38 12.22 7.27
CA THR A 228 24.99 10.91 7.49
C THR A 228 24.00 9.89 8.07
N HIS A 229 23.01 10.34 8.83
CA HIS A 229 21.94 9.52 9.38
C HIS A 229 20.88 9.24 8.32
N ILE A 230 20.52 10.25 7.51
CA ILE A 230 19.62 10.07 6.34
C ILE A 230 20.20 9.02 5.41
N ALA A 231 21.50 9.15 5.07
CA ALA A 231 22.24 8.18 4.26
C ALA A 231 22.23 6.78 4.88
N TYR A 232 22.37 6.68 6.21
CA TYR A 232 22.29 5.39 6.92
C TYR A 232 20.92 4.74 6.80
N VAL A 233 19.83 5.48 6.99
CA VAL A 233 18.46 4.97 6.79
C VAL A 233 18.26 4.53 5.34
N CYS A 234 18.58 5.40 4.37
CA CYS A 234 18.47 5.11 2.94
C CYS A 234 19.26 3.85 2.55
N LYS A 235 20.49 3.68 3.06
CA LYS A 235 21.32 2.49 2.80
C LYS A 235 20.62 1.20 3.22
N ASN A 236 20.08 1.16 4.43
CA ASN A 236 19.44 -0.04 4.98
C ASN A 236 18.13 -0.34 4.22
N VAL A 237 17.32 0.68 3.91
CA VAL A 237 16.09 0.50 3.11
C VAL A 237 16.41 0.05 1.68
N LEU A 238 17.40 0.66 1.03
CA LEU A 238 17.84 0.25 -0.31
C LEU A 238 18.38 -1.19 -0.34
N THR A 239 19.03 -1.64 0.73
CA THR A 239 19.51 -3.03 0.84
C THR A 239 18.34 -4.01 0.90
N ALA A 240 17.27 -3.66 1.63
CA ALA A 240 16.03 -4.43 1.64
C ALA A 240 15.34 -4.41 0.26
N LEU A 241 15.24 -3.22 -0.37
CA LEU A 241 14.60 -3.07 -1.68
C LEU A 241 15.34 -3.82 -2.78
N SER A 242 16.68 -3.73 -2.83
CA SER A 242 17.49 -4.50 -3.78
C SER A 242 17.21 -6.00 -3.67
N TYR A 243 17.17 -6.54 -2.44
CA TYR A 243 16.79 -7.93 -2.23
C TYR A 243 15.38 -8.25 -2.73
N LEU A 244 14.39 -7.41 -2.42
CA LEU A 244 13.01 -7.63 -2.86
C LEU A 244 12.88 -7.59 -4.37
N HIS A 245 13.45 -6.57 -5.02
CA HIS A 245 13.36 -6.35 -6.46
C HIS A 245 14.04 -7.49 -7.24
N HIS A 246 15.19 -7.99 -6.77
CA HIS A 246 15.83 -9.19 -7.35
C HIS A 246 14.99 -10.45 -7.24
N ASN A 247 14.15 -10.54 -6.20
CA ASN A 247 13.21 -11.64 -6.01
C ASN A 247 11.84 -11.37 -6.66
N ASN A 248 11.74 -10.39 -7.57
CA ASN A 248 10.51 -9.98 -8.25
C ASN A 248 9.38 -9.60 -7.27
N LYS A 249 9.73 -9.03 -6.12
CA LYS A 249 8.82 -8.53 -5.08
C LYS A 249 8.90 -7.01 -5.04
N LEU A 250 7.76 -6.38 -4.80
CA LEU A 250 7.64 -4.93 -4.59
C LEU A 250 7.11 -4.69 -3.18
N HIS A 251 7.53 -3.61 -2.51
CA HIS A 251 7.02 -3.30 -1.17
C HIS A 251 5.70 -2.50 -1.21
N ARG A 252 5.70 -1.38 -1.95
CA ARG A 252 4.61 -0.42 -2.21
C ARG A 252 4.10 0.46 -1.08
N ASP A 253 4.56 0.22 0.14
CA ASP A 253 4.23 1.09 1.27
C ASP A 253 5.51 1.52 2.00
N ILE A 254 6.49 2.00 1.24
CA ILE A 254 7.70 2.59 1.83
C ILE A 254 7.34 3.98 2.37
N LYS A 255 7.48 4.15 3.68
CA LYS A 255 7.26 5.38 4.44
C LYS A 255 7.91 5.26 5.81
N SER A 256 8.03 6.37 6.54
CA SER A 256 8.66 6.39 7.87
C SER A 256 7.98 5.43 8.87
N ASP A 257 6.65 5.24 8.79
CA ASP A 257 5.91 4.34 9.70
C ASP A 257 6.37 2.88 9.59
N ASN A 258 6.79 2.47 8.40
CA ASN A 258 7.17 1.09 8.09
C ASN A 258 8.68 0.85 8.18
N VAL A 259 9.47 1.88 8.52
CA VAL A 259 10.90 1.75 8.80
C VAL A 259 11.07 1.64 10.31
N LEU A 260 11.33 0.43 10.80
CA LEU A 260 11.46 0.15 12.23
C LEU A 260 12.92 0.18 12.69
N MET A 261 13.11 0.56 13.95
CA MET A 261 14.41 0.75 14.57
C MET A 261 14.50 -0.01 15.89
N ASN A 262 15.72 -0.39 16.29
CA ASN A 262 15.98 -0.93 17.62
C ASN A 262 17.08 -0.16 18.35
N THR A 263 17.24 -0.44 19.64
CA THR A 263 18.21 0.20 20.54
C THR A 263 19.68 -0.03 20.14
N LYS A 264 19.96 -0.94 19.20
CA LYS A 264 21.29 -1.18 18.64
C LYS A 264 21.56 -0.36 17.36
N GLY A 265 20.55 0.37 16.87
CA GLY A 265 20.60 1.14 15.64
C GLY A 265 20.35 0.33 14.38
N GLU A 266 19.86 -0.91 14.51
CA GLU A 266 19.48 -1.69 13.33
C GLU A 266 18.18 -1.13 12.74
N ILE A 267 18.13 -1.05 11.41
CA ILE A 267 16.98 -0.56 10.65
C ILE A 267 16.42 -1.70 9.83
N LYS A 268 15.11 -1.93 9.98
CA LYS A 268 14.40 -2.97 9.25
C LYS A 268 13.09 -2.47 8.68
N LEU A 269 12.81 -2.88 7.45
CA LEU A 269 11.56 -2.61 6.76
C LEU A 269 10.49 -3.61 7.23
N ALA A 270 9.32 -3.09 7.55
CA ALA A 270 8.16 -3.82 8.06
C ALA A 270 6.92 -3.62 7.17
N ASP A 271 5.87 -4.37 7.50
CA ASP A 271 4.52 -4.32 6.88
C ASP A 271 4.48 -4.56 5.36
N PHE A 272 4.71 -5.81 4.97
CA PHE A 272 4.60 -6.32 3.60
C PHE A 272 3.15 -6.50 3.11
N GLY A 273 2.17 -5.87 3.77
CA GLY A 273 0.73 -6.03 3.50
C GLY A 273 0.26 -5.61 2.09
N PHE A 274 1.18 -5.18 1.24
CA PHE A 274 0.96 -4.84 -0.18
C PHE A 274 1.97 -5.48 -1.13
N ALA A 275 2.86 -6.33 -0.60
CA ALA A 275 3.93 -6.94 -1.36
C ALA A 275 3.41 -8.10 -2.19
N VAL A 276 3.46 -7.96 -3.52
CA VAL A 276 2.93 -8.98 -4.43
C VAL A 276 3.98 -9.38 -5.45
N GLY A 277 4.18 -10.69 -5.61
CA GLY A 277 5.08 -11.26 -6.63
C GLY A 277 4.70 -10.79 -8.04
N LEU A 278 5.69 -10.42 -8.85
CA LEU A 278 5.49 -10.10 -10.26
C LEU A 278 5.41 -11.42 -11.05
N THR A 279 4.20 -11.92 -11.32
CA THR A 279 4.00 -12.92 -12.37
C THR A 279 3.31 -12.28 -13.58
N GLN A 280 3.68 -12.73 -14.79
CA GLN A 280 3.17 -12.22 -16.06
C GLN A 280 1.71 -12.62 -16.26
N GLU A 281 0.79 -11.79 -15.76
CA GLU A 281 -0.51 -11.48 -16.35
C GLU A 281 -1.23 -10.47 -15.43
N GLU A 282 -1.56 -9.30 -15.99
CA GLU A 282 -2.50 -8.28 -15.50
C GLU A 282 -2.52 -7.97 -13.98
N ASN A 283 -1.81 -6.92 -13.57
CA ASN A 283 -1.77 -6.49 -12.18
C ASN A 283 -2.28 -5.06 -11.97
N ARG A 284 -3.61 -4.92 -11.86
CA ARG A 284 -4.27 -3.75 -11.22
C ARG A 284 -4.51 -4.08 -9.75
N ARG A 285 -3.75 -3.45 -8.87
CA ARG A 285 -3.65 -3.80 -7.43
C ARG A 285 -4.22 -2.68 -6.56
N LYS A 286 -4.57 -3.03 -5.32
CA LYS A 286 -5.27 -2.18 -4.35
C LYS A 286 -4.55 -2.07 -3.03
N SER A 287 -4.81 -0.96 -2.34
CA SER A 287 -4.80 -0.80 -0.89
C SER A 287 -5.84 0.24 -0.48
N VAL A 288 -6.70 -0.14 0.48
CA VAL A 288 -7.63 0.77 1.15
C VAL A 288 -6.82 1.88 1.82
N VAL A 289 -7.18 3.15 1.54
CA VAL A 289 -6.78 4.39 2.24
C VAL A 289 -5.38 4.33 2.85
N GLY A 290 -4.37 4.51 2.00
CA GLY A 290 -3.02 4.89 2.41
C GLY A 290 -2.84 6.40 2.29
N THR A 291 -1.98 6.95 3.14
CA THR A 291 -1.54 8.34 3.09
C THR A 291 -0.81 8.59 1.75
N PRO A 292 -1.39 9.37 0.80
CA PRO A 292 -0.96 9.38 -0.60
C PRO A 292 0.41 10.02 -0.85
N PHE A 293 1.00 10.63 0.17
CA PHE A 293 2.17 11.51 0.05
C PHE A 293 3.44 10.81 -0.46
N TRP A 294 3.59 9.50 -0.21
CA TRP A 294 4.76 8.71 -0.67
C TRP A 294 4.55 8.06 -2.04
N MET A 295 3.40 8.26 -2.68
CA MET A 295 3.08 7.55 -3.92
C MET A 295 3.78 8.15 -5.14
N ALA A 296 4.22 7.27 -6.05
CA ALA A 296 4.74 7.66 -7.34
C ALA A 296 3.61 8.13 -8.29
N PRO A 297 3.83 9.16 -9.15
CA PRO A 297 2.80 9.71 -10.04
C PRO A 297 2.19 8.68 -11.01
N GLU A 298 2.97 7.71 -11.47
CA GLU A 298 2.54 6.63 -12.36
C GLU A 298 1.48 5.70 -11.72
N LEU A 299 1.45 5.58 -10.39
CA LEU A 299 0.43 4.82 -9.68
C LEU A 299 -0.93 5.51 -9.76
N ILE A 300 -0.94 6.84 -9.70
CA ILE A 300 -2.15 7.66 -9.79
C ILE A 300 -2.70 7.64 -11.22
N ARG A 301 -1.81 7.67 -12.22
CA ARG A 301 -2.14 7.56 -13.65
C ARG A 301 -2.70 6.18 -14.05
N GLY A 302 -2.60 5.18 -13.18
CA GLY A 302 -2.98 3.81 -13.49
C GLY A 302 -2.12 3.15 -14.58
N THR A 303 -0.91 3.66 -14.81
CA THR A 303 0.05 3.10 -15.76
C THR A 303 0.73 1.85 -15.17
N ALA A 304 1.28 0.99 -16.03
CA ALA A 304 2.08 -0.15 -15.57
C ALA A 304 3.30 0.35 -14.78
N TYR A 305 3.69 -0.39 -13.74
CA TYR A 305 4.72 0.00 -12.80
C TYR A 305 5.53 -1.19 -12.29
N ASP A 306 6.74 -0.93 -11.82
CA ASP A 306 7.73 -1.93 -11.37
C ASP A 306 8.41 -1.50 -10.05
N GLY A 307 9.64 -1.98 -9.79
CA GLY A 307 10.46 -1.64 -8.61
C GLY A 307 10.70 -0.15 -8.40
N SER A 308 10.62 0.66 -9.46
CA SER A 308 10.87 2.10 -9.42
C SER A 308 9.92 2.86 -8.50
N VAL A 309 8.71 2.35 -8.23
CA VAL A 309 7.76 3.02 -7.32
C VAL A 309 8.24 3.01 -5.87
N ASP A 310 8.94 1.94 -5.45
CA ASP A 310 9.51 1.86 -4.10
C ASP A 310 10.68 2.86 -3.94
N ILE A 311 11.41 3.13 -5.02
CA ILE A 311 12.51 4.11 -5.03
C ILE A 311 11.96 5.54 -4.93
N TRP A 312 10.85 5.83 -5.61
CA TRP A 312 10.17 7.12 -5.42
C TRP A 312 9.73 7.31 -3.98
N SER A 313 9.06 6.31 -3.41
CA SER A 313 8.61 6.36 -2.02
C SER A 313 9.77 6.52 -1.04
N LEU A 314 10.92 5.87 -1.28
CA LEU A 314 12.13 6.13 -0.52
C LEU A 314 12.62 7.58 -0.66
N GLY A 315 12.56 8.17 -1.86
CA GLY A 315 12.87 9.58 -2.08
C GLY A 315 11.99 10.51 -1.25
N ILE A 316 10.69 10.20 -1.15
CA ILE A 316 9.77 10.95 -0.28
C ILE A 316 10.11 10.76 1.20
N THR A 317 10.43 9.53 1.65
CA THR A 317 10.89 9.29 3.02
C THR A 317 12.20 10.03 3.33
N ALA A 318 13.08 10.22 2.34
CA ALA A 318 14.29 11.02 2.48
C ALA A 318 13.99 12.53 2.59
N LEU A 319 13.01 13.04 1.84
CA LEU A 319 12.49 14.41 2.02
C LEU A 319 11.86 14.59 3.41
N GLU A 320 11.10 13.60 3.87
CA GLU A 320 10.49 13.61 5.20
C GLU A 320 11.54 13.69 6.32
N MET A 321 12.66 12.97 6.19
CA MET A 321 13.79 13.12 7.11
C MET A 321 14.44 14.51 7.03
N ALA A 322 14.48 15.12 5.85
CA ALA A 322 15.11 16.42 5.63
C ALA A 322 14.26 17.60 6.13
N ASP A 323 12.97 17.59 5.84
CA ASP A 323 12.04 18.69 6.10
C ASP A 323 11.09 18.43 7.29
N GLY A 324 11.13 17.23 7.87
CA GLY A 324 10.34 16.81 9.04
C GLY A 324 8.93 16.31 8.72
N GLU A 325 8.42 16.55 7.52
CA GLU A 325 7.13 16.06 7.02
C GLU A 325 7.22 15.78 5.51
N PRO A 326 6.42 14.85 4.94
CA PRO A 326 6.46 14.59 3.50
C PRO A 326 5.80 15.75 2.73
N PRO A 327 6.09 15.91 1.42
CA PRO A 327 5.45 16.92 0.60
C PRO A 327 3.93 16.82 0.63
N TYR A 328 3.26 17.97 0.74
CA TYR A 328 1.79 18.08 0.73
C TYR A 328 1.09 17.42 1.93
N TYR A 329 1.79 17.07 3.01
CA TYR A 329 1.23 16.43 4.20
C TYR A 329 -0.03 17.12 4.75
N ARG A 330 -0.06 18.46 4.68
CA ARG A 330 -1.15 19.30 5.20
C ARG A 330 -2.30 19.51 4.22
N GLU A 331 -2.18 19.00 2.99
CA GLU A 331 -3.21 19.14 1.97
C GLU A 331 -4.26 18.01 2.07
N PRO A 332 -5.54 18.27 1.75
CA PRO A 332 -6.54 17.23 1.67
C PRO A 332 -6.15 16.13 0.67
N PRO A 333 -6.52 14.85 0.90
CA PRO A 333 -6.02 13.71 0.11
C PRO A 333 -6.15 13.85 -1.42
N LEU A 334 -7.31 14.27 -1.92
CA LEU A 334 -7.52 14.46 -3.37
C LEU A 334 -6.64 15.58 -3.92
N ARG A 335 -6.45 16.66 -3.15
CA ARG A 335 -5.60 17.78 -3.55
C ARG A 335 -4.14 17.38 -3.56
N ALA A 336 -3.69 16.64 -2.57
CA ALA A 336 -2.35 16.05 -2.56
C ALA A 336 -2.12 15.12 -3.75
N LEU A 337 -3.06 14.21 -4.05
CA LEU A 337 -3.00 13.35 -5.24
C LEU A 337 -2.87 14.17 -6.54
N LEU A 338 -3.68 15.23 -6.66
CA LEU A 338 -3.62 16.13 -7.82
C LEU A 338 -2.27 16.82 -7.94
N MET A 339 -1.71 17.30 -6.82
CA MET A 339 -0.39 17.94 -6.79
C MET A 339 0.72 16.94 -7.15
N ILE A 340 0.71 15.73 -6.58
CA ILE A 340 1.66 14.67 -6.96
C ILE A 340 1.58 14.35 -8.45
N HIS A 341 0.38 14.36 -9.02
CA HIS A 341 0.18 14.07 -10.43
C HIS A 341 0.66 15.18 -11.38
N THR A 342 0.53 16.45 -10.97
CA THR A 342 0.64 17.62 -11.87
C THR A 342 1.81 18.56 -11.58
N SER A 343 2.33 18.55 -10.35
CA SER A 343 3.45 19.40 -9.95
C SER A 343 4.79 18.84 -10.44
N PRO A 344 5.84 19.69 -10.53
CA PRO A 344 7.20 19.20 -10.73
C PRO A 344 7.63 18.28 -9.58
N SER A 345 8.72 17.55 -9.81
CA SER A 345 9.34 16.70 -8.79
C SER A 345 9.61 17.51 -7.51
N PRO A 346 9.22 17.00 -6.32
CA PRO A 346 9.41 17.73 -5.07
C PRO A 346 10.90 17.84 -4.72
N THR A 347 11.26 18.92 -4.03
CA THR A 347 12.60 19.17 -3.52
C THR A 347 12.52 19.55 -2.05
N VAL A 348 13.66 19.54 -1.37
CA VAL A 348 13.78 20.10 -0.02
C VAL A 348 13.37 21.57 0.02
N HIS A 349 12.86 22.04 1.16
CA HIS A 349 12.42 23.44 1.32
C HIS A 349 13.57 24.44 1.26
N ASN A 350 14.75 24.08 1.78
CA ASN A 350 15.94 24.94 1.79
C ASN A 350 17.15 24.21 1.17
N PRO A 351 17.30 24.23 -0.18
CA PRO A 351 18.36 23.49 -0.87
C PRO A 351 19.78 23.85 -0.43
N ASP A 352 20.02 25.11 -0.04
CA ASP A 352 21.36 25.59 0.36
C ASP A 352 21.88 24.96 1.66
N LYS A 353 20.99 24.34 2.46
CA LYS A 353 21.36 23.59 3.68
C LYS A 353 22.06 22.26 3.35
N TRP A 354 21.81 21.71 2.16
CA TRP A 354 22.10 20.32 1.84
C TRP A 354 23.24 20.16 0.84
N SER A 355 23.99 19.08 0.99
CA SER A 355 25.11 18.76 0.09
C SER A 355 24.62 18.50 -1.34
N PRO A 356 25.43 18.85 -2.35
CA PRO A 356 25.13 18.50 -3.74
C PRO A 356 24.86 17.01 -3.94
N GLU A 357 25.53 16.14 -3.18
CA GLU A 357 25.35 14.70 -3.27
C GLU A 357 23.99 14.23 -2.71
N PHE A 358 23.48 14.86 -1.65
CA PHE A 358 22.14 14.54 -1.15
C PHE A 358 21.05 15.04 -2.11
N LEU A 359 21.21 16.26 -2.65
CA LEU A 359 20.29 16.81 -3.65
C LEU A 359 20.27 15.96 -4.93
N ASP A 360 21.42 15.46 -5.39
CA ASP A 360 21.49 14.55 -6.53
C ASP A 360 20.84 13.18 -6.23
N PHE A 361 21.05 12.64 -5.01
CA PHE A 361 20.38 11.42 -4.58
C PHE A 361 18.85 11.56 -4.64
N LEU A 362 18.31 12.66 -4.08
CA LEU A 362 16.88 12.96 -4.12
C LEU A 362 16.37 13.06 -5.56
N LYS A 363 17.10 13.80 -6.42
CA LYS A 363 16.75 13.97 -7.82
C LYS A 363 16.66 12.62 -8.56
N ARG A 364 17.59 11.70 -8.29
CA ARG A 364 17.60 10.35 -8.91
C ARG A 364 16.47 9.45 -8.39
N CYS A 365 16.09 9.58 -7.12
CA CYS A 365 14.95 8.87 -6.56
C CYS A 365 13.61 9.43 -7.07
N LEU A 366 13.52 10.75 -7.24
CA LEU A 366 12.30 11.48 -7.57
C LEU A 366 12.23 11.87 -9.06
N GLU A 367 12.88 11.08 -9.92
CA GLU A 367 12.74 11.21 -11.36
C GLU A 367 11.32 10.82 -11.78
N LEU A 368 10.66 11.72 -12.52
CA LEU A 368 9.26 11.57 -12.93
C LEU A 368 9.08 10.49 -14.00
N ASP A 369 10.11 10.28 -14.83
CA ASP A 369 10.17 9.19 -15.79
C ASP A 369 10.67 7.91 -15.10
N PRO A 370 9.82 6.91 -14.85
CA PRO A 370 10.20 5.72 -14.09
C PRO A 370 11.37 4.95 -14.74
N SER A 371 11.52 5.06 -16.08
CA SER A 371 12.60 4.40 -16.81
C SER A 371 13.99 5.03 -16.60
N LYS A 372 14.02 6.29 -16.13
CA LYS A 372 15.25 7.03 -15.81
C LYS A 372 15.51 7.09 -14.31
N ARG A 373 14.52 6.73 -13.50
CA ARG A 373 14.65 6.66 -12.04
C ARG A 373 15.67 5.58 -11.67
N GLY A 374 16.53 5.88 -10.71
CA GLY A 374 17.57 4.93 -10.29
C GLY A 374 16.95 3.65 -9.74
N THR A 375 17.53 2.50 -10.07
CA THR A 375 17.18 1.21 -9.44
C THR A 375 17.77 1.11 -8.03
N ALA A 376 17.27 0.18 -7.21
CA ALA A 376 17.80 -0.03 -5.85
C ALA A 376 19.33 -0.26 -5.85
N ASP A 377 19.86 -1.04 -6.79
CA ASP A 377 21.29 -1.35 -6.88
C ASP A 377 22.14 -0.18 -7.33
N GLU A 378 21.62 0.66 -8.22
CA GLU A 378 22.30 1.88 -8.64
C GLU A 378 22.30 2.93 -7.54
N MET A 379 21.21 3.02 -6.77
CA MET A 379 21.08 3.94 -5.66
C MET A 379 21.92 3.48 -4.45
N LEU A 380 22.12 2.18 -4.23
CA LEU A 380 23.04 1.65 -3.21
C LEU A 380 24.50 2.10 -3.43
N LYS A 381 24.89 2.32 -4.69
CA LYS A 381 26.24 2.76 -5.07
C LYS A 381 26.37 4.29 -5.16
N HIS A 382 25.33 5.02 -4.77
CA HIS A 382 25.34 6.48 -4.84
C HIS A 382 26.33 7.07 -3.82
N PRO A 383 27.16 8.08 -4.16
CA PRO A 383 28.13 8.68 -3.24
C PRO A 383 27.54 9.16 -1.90
N PHE A 384 26.31 9.68 -1.92
CA PHE A 384 25.54 10.01 -0.71
C PHE A 384 25.40 8.83 0.27
N VAL A 385 25.08 7.63 -0.24
CA VAL A 385 24.87 6.41 0.58
C VAL A 385 26.17 5.93 1.23
N GLU A 386 27.32 6.21 0.61
CA GLU A 386 28.63 5.91 1.18
C GLU A 386 28.95 6.75 2.43
N LYS A 387 28.31 7.92 2.59
CA LYS A 387 28.45 8.81 3.77
C LYS A 387 27.64 8.35 4.99
N ALA A 388 26.97 7.20 4.91
CA ALA A 388 26.19 6.63 6.00
C ALA A 388 26.99 6.52 7.31
N CYS A 389 26.39 6.95 8.43
CA CYS A 389 26.98 6.80 9.75
C CYS A 389 27.04 5.33 10.21
N THR A 390 27.58 5.09 11.41
CA THR A 390 27.57 3.75 12.02
C THR A 390 26.23 3.46 12.69
N PRO A 391 25.86 2.18 12.91
CA PRO A 391 24.67 1.82 13.68
C PRO A 391 24.67 2.43 15.09
N ALA A 392 25.83 2.46 15.75
CA ALA A 392 25.96 3.04 17.09
C ALA A 392 25.68 4.55 17.12
N ALA A 393 26.17 5.29 16.12
CA ALA A 393 25.89 6.72 16.00
C ALA A 393 24.40 6.98 15.77
N PHE A 394 23.78 6.21 14.86
CA PHE A 394 22.33 6.31 14.61
C PHE A 394 21.50 5.96 15.85
N ALA A 395 21.86 4.90 16.57
CA ALA A 395 21.20 4.49 17.80
C ALA A 395 21.24 5.61 18.86
N GLN A 396 22.41 6.23 19.05
CA GLN A 396 22.57 7.33 20.00
C GLN A 396 21.65 8.51 19.66
N PHE A 397 21.63 8.91 18.38
CA PHE A 397 20.76 9.98 17.88
C PHE A 397 19.28 9.68 18.09
N ALA A 398 18.82 8.51 17.63
CA ALA A 398 17.42 8.12 17.74
C ALA A 398 16.96 8.01 19.20
N LEU A 399 17.77 7.38 20.06
CA LEU A 399 17.42 7.21 21.47
C LEU A 399 17.42 8.53 22.24
N GLN A 400 18.27 9.49 21.87
CA GLN A 400 18.24 10.82 22.46
C GLN A 400 16.88 11.48 22.19
N ILE A 401 16.43 11.52 20.93
CA ILE A 401 15.14 12.12 20.54
C ILE A 401 13.97 11.42 21.23
N LEU A 402 13.97 10.08 21.23
CA LEU A 402 12.91 9.30 21.89
C LEU A 402 12.84 9.57 23.40
N ASN A 403 13.97 9.76 24.07
CA ASN A 403 14.00 10.10 25.49
C ASN A 403 13.51 11.53 25.74
N GLU A 404 13.89 12.49 24.89
CA GLU A 404 13.41 13.87 24.97
C GLU A 404 11.88 13.93 24.80
N ARG A 405 11.33 13.20 23.82
CA ARG A 405 9.88 13.11 23.58
C ARG A 405 9.10 12.44 24.71
N ARG A 406 9.69 11.49 25.43
CA ARG A 406 9.07 10.82 26.59
C ARG A 406 9.02 11.70 27.85
N ASN A 407 9.88 12.72 27.93
CA ASN A 407 10.00 13.59 29.08
C ASN A 407 9.20 14.90 28.94
N GLN A 408 8.60 15.14 27.77
CA GLN A 408 7.64 16.20 27.50
C GLN A 408 6.23 15.67 27.73
#